data_AF-Q6RC44-F1
#
_entry.id   AF-Q6RC44-F1
#
_cell.length_a   1.000
_cell.length_b   1.000
_cell.length_c   1.000
_cell.angle_alpha   90.00
_cell.angle_beta   90.00
_cell.angle_gamma   90.00
#
_symmetry.space_group_name_H-M   'P 1'
#
loop_
_entity.id
_entity.type
_entity.pdbx_description
1 polymer ?
#
loop_
_entity_poly.entity_id
_entity_poly.type
_entity_poly.pdbx_seq_one_letter_code
_entity_poly.pdbx_strand_id
1 'polypeptide(L)'
;IGVNQNYWFTYNALRQKETLAIIDAMESGIASRVLAFQAQMEIQLQPLKIIMLHHAGNIEASNNIKMSRFEKVGSRYFHIEKNLTLTWFEAYVTCREMNGHLANIRNEKELDGILALAPNDSYWVDISKLVENGGTFVSTLTGR
;
A
#
# COMPACT_ATOMS: atom_id res chain seq x y z
N ILE A 1 3.23 -29.27 76.56
CA ILE A 1 3.71 -29.47 75.17
C ILE A 1 2.59 -29.17 74.15
N GLY A 2 1.38 -29.73 74.27
CA GLY A 2 0.29 -29.51 73.31
C GLY A 2 -0.26 -28.07 73.17
N VAL A 3 -0.26 -27.27 74.24
CA VAL A 3 -0.77 -25.87 74.19
C VAL A 3 0.11 -24.98 73.31
N ASN A 4 1.43 -25.05 73.46
CA ASN A 4 2.38 -24.27 72.66
C ASN A 4 2.38 -24.68 71.18
N GLN A 5 2.13 -25.96 70.87
CA GLN A 5 1.96 -26.42 69.49
C GLN A 5 0.72 -25.79 68.83
N ASN A 6 -0.41 -25.73 69.54
CA ASN A 6 -1.64 -25.13 69.02
C ASN A 6 -1.47 -23.64 68.70
N TYR A 7 -0.79 -22.87 69.55
CA TYR A 7 -0.46 -21.47 69.30
C TYR A 7 0.42 -21.26 68.06
N TRP A 8 1.36 -22.17 67.81
CA TRP A 8 2.24 -22.10 66.63
C TRP A 8 1.46 -22.35 65.33
N PHE A 9 0.58 -23.35 65.31
CA PHE A 9 -0.25 -23.64 64.14
C PHE A 9 -1.22 -22.50 63.81
N THR A 10 -1.86 -21.91 64.82
CA THR A 10 -2.78 -20.78 64.61
C THR A 10 -2.02 -19.53 64.14
N TYR A 11 -0.85 -19.25 64.72
CA TYR A 11 0.02 -18.15 64.27
C TYR A 11 0.41 -18.29 62.79
N ASN A 12 0.84 -19.49 62.38
CA ASN A 12 1.23 -19.74 61.00
C ASN A 12 0.06 -19.64 60.02
N ALA A 13 -1.11 -20.18 60.38
CA ALA A 13 -2.30 -20.09 59.55
C ALA A 13 -2.73 -18.62 59.36
N LEU A 14 -2.65 -17.79 60.41
CA LEU A 14 -2.94 -16.36 60.33
C LEU A 14 -1.95 -15.63 59.41
N ARG A 15 -0.65 -15.83 59.61
CA ARG A 15 0.42 -15.27 58.77
C ARG A 15 0.26 -15.66 57.30
N GLN A 16 -0.10 -16.92 57.03
CA GLN A 16 -0.32 -17.40 55.66
C GLN A 16 -1.53 -16.72 55.03
N LYS A 17 -2.63 -16.55 55.77
CA LYS A 17 -3.82 -15.83 55.33
C LYS A 17 -3.53 -14.36 55.01
N GLU A 18 -2.77 -13.68 55.87
CA GLU A 18 -2.33 -12.30 55.64
C GLU A 18 -1.46 -12.19 54.39
N THR A 19 -0.51 -13.12 54.21
CA THR A 19 0.36 -13.16 53.04
C THR A 19 -0.43 -13.36 51.75
N LEU A 20 -1.40 -14.28 51.74
CA LEU A 20 -2.28 -14.51 50.59
C LEU A 20 -3.11 -13.26 50.26
N ALA A 21 -3.68 -12.60 51.25
CA ALA A 21 -4.43 -11.36 51.03
C ALA A 21 -3.58 -10.23 50.41
N ILE A 22 -2.30 -10.15 50.78
CA ILE A 22 -1.36 -9.20 50.18
C ILE A 22 -1.09 -9.55 48.71
N ILE A 23 -0.87 -10.84 48.41
CA ILE A 23 -0.67 -11.31 47.03
C ILE A 23 -1.90 -11.02 46.18
N ASP A 24 -3.10 -11.36 46.65
CA ASP A 24 -4.36 -11.11 45.95
C ASP A 24 -4.56 -9.62 45.65
N ALA A 25 -4.23 -8.75 46.61
CA ALA A 25 -4.31 -7.30 46.42
C ALA A 25 -3.29 -6.80 45.38
N MET A 26 -2.07 -7.36 45.36
CA MET A 26 -1.06 -7.04 44.36
C MET A 26 -1.46 -7.52 42.97
N GLU A 27 -2.00 -8.74 42.85
CA GLU A 27 -2.49 -9.29 41.58
C GLU A 27 -3.63 -8.44 41.01
N SER A 28 -4.61 -8.10 41.84
CA SER A 28 -5.72 -7.21 41.45
C SER A 28 -5.22 -5.82 41.01
N GLY A 29 -4.24 -5.27 41.73
CA GLY A 29 -3.62 -3.99 41.37
C GLY A 29 -2.88 -4.04 40.03
N ILE A 30 -2.13 -5.12 39.78
CA ILE A 30 -1.42 -5.34 38.51
C ILE A 30 -2.42 -5.49 37.37
N ALA A 31 -3.46 -6.32 37.55
CA ALA A 31 -4.50 -6.53 36.54
C ALA A 31 -5.17 -5.20 36.16
N SER A 32 -5.50 -4.38 37.15
CA SER A 32 -6.09 -3.05 36.92
C SER A 32 -5.19 -2.12 36.11
N ARG A 33 -3.88 -2.13 36.40
CA ARG A 33 -2.89 -1.34 35.65
C ARG A 33 -2.71 -1.83 34.22
N VAL A 34 -2.70 -3.15 34.01
CA VAL A 34 -2.61 -3.76 32.67
C VAL A 34 -3.81 -3.36 31.82
N LEU A 35 -5.03 -3.42 32.38
CA LEU A 35 -6.24 -3.00 31.69
C LEU A 35 -6.22 -1.51 31.33
N ALA A 36 -5.81 -0.65 32.27
CA ALA A 36 -5.68 0.79 32.01
C ALA A 36 -4.64 1.09 30.92
N PHE A 37 -3.50 0.38 30.94
CA PHE A 37 -2.47 0.51 29.91
C PHE A 37 -2.98 0.06 28.54
N GLN A 38 -3.69 -1.06 28.46
CA GLN A 38 -4.31 -1.54 27.23
C GLN A 38 -5.30 -0.53 26.66
N ALA A 39 -6.19 0.02 27.50
CA ALA A 39 -7.16 1.04 27.09
C ALA A 39 -6.45 2.31 26.58
N GLN A 40 -5.42 2.77 27.30
CA GLN A 40 -4.63 3.92 26.89
C GLN A 40 -3.91 3.68 25.56
N MET A 41 -3.31 2.50 25.38
CA MET A 41 -2.62 2.14 24.14
C MET A 41 -3.58 2.13 22.95
N GLU A 42 -4.78 1.57 23.12
CA GLU A 42 -5.80 1.59 22.07
C GLU A 42 -6.16 3.04 21.70
N ILE A 43 -6.42 3.91 22.68
CA ILE A 43 -6.71 5.33 22.45
C ILE A 43 -5.58 6.02 21.67
N GLN A 44 -4.32 5.70 21.98
CA GLN A 44 -3.16 6.25 21.25
C GLN A 44 -3.05 5.72 19.81
N LEU A 45 -3.47 4.48 19.55
CA LEU A 45 -3.38 3.85 18.22
C LEU A 45 -4.55 4.20 17.29
N GLN A 46 -5.73 4.55 17.85
CA GLN A 46 -6.93 4.87 17.08
C GLN A 46 -6.72 5.96 16.01
N PRO A 47 -6.09 7.12 16.31
CA PRO A 47 -5.83 8.14 15.31
C PRO A 47 -4.98 7.65 14.14
N LEU A 48 -3.96 6.83 14.42
CA LEU A 48 -3.08 6.29 13.38
C LEU A 48 -3.85 5.36 12.43
N LYS A 49 -4.74 4.51 12.96
CA LYS A 49 -5.60 3.64 12.16
C LYS A 49 -6.52 4.43 11.23
N ILE A 50 -7.11 5.52 11.73
CA ILE A 50 -7.97 6.41 10.93
C ILE A 50 -7.18 7.05 9.79
N ILE A 51 -5.98 7.57 10.07
CA ILE A 51 -5.10 8.16 9.06
C ILE A 51 -4.73 7.14 7.99
N MET A 52 -4.38 5.90 8.38
CA MET A 52 -4.06 4.83 7.44
C MET A 52 -5.23 4.48 6.53
N LEU A 53 -6.45 4.36 7.07
CA LEU A 53 -7.66 4.07 6.28
C LEU A 53 -7.97 5.19 5.28
N HIS A 54 -7.89 6.44 5.72
CA HIS A 54 -8.08 7.59 4.83
C HIS A 54 -7.03 7.63 3.72
N HIS A 55 -5.77 7.36 4.05
CA HIS A 55 -4.70 7.32 3.06
C HIS A 55 -4.90 6.18 2.05
N ALA A 56 -5.31 4.99 2.50
CA ALA A 56 -5.65 3.87 1.61
C ALA A 56 -6.77 4.25 0.64
N GLY A 57 -7.87 4.84 1.14
CA GLY A 57 -8.96 5.32 0.29
C GLY A 57 -8.52 6.38 -0.72
N ASN A 58 -7.63 7.29 -0.33
CA ASN A 58 -7.08 8.29 -1.25
C ASN A 58 -6.15 7.68 -2.31
N ILE A 59 -5.35 6.67 -1.96
CA ILE A 59 -4.55 5.91 -2.92
C ILE A 59 -5.46 5.21 -3.92
N GLU A 60 -6.52 4.54 -3.45
CA GLU A 60 -7.48 3.85 -4.31
C GLU A 60 -8.18 4.84 -5.25
N ALA A 61 -8.67 5.97 -4.75
CA ALA A 61 -9.28 7.01 -5.56
C ALA A 61 -8.29 7.59 -6.59
N SER A 62 -7.06 7.89 -6.17
CA SER A 62 -6.00 8.36 -7.08
C SER A 62 -5.68 7.34 -8.16
N ASN A 63 -5.57 6.06 -7.80
CA ASN A 63 -5.32 4.98 -8.75
C ASN A 63 -6.50 4.81 -9.72
N ASN A 64 -7.74 4.93 -9.26
CA ASN A 64 -8.92 4.89 -10.12
C ASN A 64 -8.93 6.05 -11.12
N ILE A 65 -8.61 7.27 -10.69
CA ILE A 65 -8.50 8.44 -11.58
C ILE A 65 -7.36 8.28 -12.57
N LYS A 66 -6.21 7.74 -12.14
CA LYS A 66 -5.11 7.43 -13.05
C LYS A 66 -5.56 6.40 -14.07
N MET A 67 -6.18 5.30 -13.63
CA MET A 67 -6.63 4.21 -14.50
C MET A 67 -7.76 4.64 -15.45
N SER A 68 -8.63 5.58 -15.08
CA SER A 68 -9.70 6.07 -15.96
C SER A 68 -9.18 6.81 -17.20
N ARG A 69 -7.90 7.19 -17.23
CA ARG A 69 -7.23 7.76 -18.41
C ARG A 69 -6.69 6.70 -19.37
N PHE A 70 -6.78 5.42 -19.00
CA PHE A 70 -6.26 4.32 -19.80
C PHE A 70 -7.38 3.38 -20.24
N GLU A 71 -7.32 2.98 -21.50
CA GLU A 71 -8.19 2.01 -22.11
C GLU A 71 -7.55 0.62 -22.06
N LYS A 72 -8.33 -0.40 -21.71
CA LYS A 72 -7.84 -1.77 -21.64
C LYS A 72 -7.88 -2.43 -23.03
N VAL A 73 -6.72 -2.83 -23.54
CA VAL A 73 -6.59 -3.61 -24.77
C VAL A 73 -5.90 -4.93 -24.45
N GLY A 74 -6.65 -6.02 -24.52
CA GLY A 74 -6.18 -7.34 -24.09
C GLY A 74 -5.82 -7.37 -22.60
N SER A 75 -4.56 -7.64 -22.29
CA SER A 75 -4.03 -7.68 -20.92
C SER A 75 -3.34 -6.39 -20.47
N ARG A 76 -3.23 -5.39 -21.36
CA ARG A 76 -2.52 -4.12 -21.09
C ARG A 76 -3.45 -2.92 -21.15
N TYR A 77 -2.96 -1.80 -20.66
CA TYR A 77 -3.67 -0.53 -20.57
C TYR A 77 -2.92 0.52 -21.39
N PHE A 78 -3.63 1.30 -22.18
CA PHE A 78 -3.09 2.28 -23.11
C PHE A 78 -3.76 3.63 -22.90
N HIS A 79 -2.96 4.70 -22.83
CA HIS A 79 -3.46 6.06 -22.86
C HIS A 79 -3.39 6.58 -24.29
N ILE A 80 -4.51 7.11 -24.80
CA ILE A 80 -4.58 7.75 -26.12
C ILE A 80 -4.78 9.25 -25.88
N GLU A 81 -3.74 10.05 -26.12
CA GLU A 81 -3.78 11.50 -25.96
C GLU A 81 -4.56 12.13 -27.13
N LYS A 82 -5.70 12.76 -26.85
CA LYS A 82 -6.61 13.30 -27.87
C LYS A 82 -6.59 14.82 -27.99
N ASN A 83 -5.96 15.51 -27.04
CA ASN A 83 -6.03 16.97 -26.90
C ASN A 83 -4.72 17.67 -27.24
N LEU A 84 -3.58 17.01 -27.02
CA LEU A 84 -2.25 17.60 -27.22
C LEU A 84 -1.56 17.01 -28.45
N THR A 85 -1.05 17.89 -29.32
CA THR A 85 -0.11 17.52 -30.37
C THR A 85 1.31 17.73 -29.85
N LEU A 86 2.05 16.63 -29.68
CA LEU A 86 3.38 16.63 -29.07
C LEU A 86 4.43 16.12 -30.07
N THR A 87 5.67 16.56 -29.91
CA THR A 87 6.81 15.88 -30.52
C THR A 87 7.01 14.49 -29.90
N TRP A 88 7.77 13.62 -30.56
CA TRP A 88 8.04 12.28 -30.03
C TRP A 88 8.68 12.33 -28.64
N PHE A 89 9.61 13.25 -28.41
CA PHE A 89 10.31 13.37 -27.12
C PHE A 89 9.38 13.89 -26.02
N GLU A 90 8.53 14.87 -26.31
CA GLU A 90 7.51 15.35 -25.36
C GLU A 90 6.53 14.23 -25.00
N ALA A 91 6.03 13.49 -26.00
CA ALA A 91 5.16 12.34 -25.77
C ALA A 91 5.84 11.27 -24.90
N TYR A 92 7.11 10.96 -25.15
CA TYR A 92 7.91 10.07 -24.32
C TYR A 92 7.96 10.55 -22.86
N VAL A 93 8.28 11.82 -22.61
CA VAL A 93 8.32 12.40 -21.26
C VAL A 93 6.96 12.34 -20.59
N THR A 94 5.89 12.75 -21.27
CA THR A 94 4.52 12.72 -20.73
C THR A 94 4.10 11.31 -20.34
N CYS A 95 4.42 10.28 -21.15
CA CYS A 95 4.16 8.90 -20.78
C CYS A 95 4.91 8.47 -19.50
N ARG A 96 6.15 8.94 -19.29
CA ARG A 96 6.92 8.65 -18.07
C ARG A 96 6.34 9.31 -16.83
N GLU A 97 5.83 10.55 -16.96
CA GLU A 97 5.14 11.27 -15.88
C GLU A 97 3.86 10.56 -15.43
N MET A 98 3.21 9.83 -16.35
CA MET A 98 2.05 8.98 -16.05
C MET A 98 2.43 7.59 -15.51
N ASN A 99 3.67 7.36 -15.09
CA ASN A 99 4.22 6.05 -14.71
C ASN A 99 4.09 4.98 -15.83
N GLY A 100 4.00 5.42 -17.08
CA GLY A 100 3.92 4.58 -18.27
C GLY A 100 5.18 4.65 -19.13
N HIS A 101 5.00 4.19 -20.37
CA HIS A 101 5.98 4.27 -21.44
C HIS A 101 5.22 4.57 -22.73
N LEU A 102 5.91 5.19 -23.70
CA LEU A 102 5.37 5.31 -25.05
C LEU A 102 5.04 3.89 -25.56
N ALA A 103 3.98 3.76 -26.35
CA ALA A 103 3.40 2.44 -26.64
C ALA A 103 4.35 1.60 -27.49
N ASN A 104 4.86 0.50 -26.94
CA ASN A 104 5.47 -0.59 -27.72
C ASN A 104 4.40 -1.67 -27.97
N ILE A 105 3.94 -1.79 -29.21
CA ILE A 105 2.88 -2.69 -29.65
C ILE A 105 3.47 -4.09 -29.88
N ARG A 106 2.97 -5.10 -29.18
CA ARG A 106 3.61 -6.42 -29.10
C ARG A 106 3.00 -7.47 -30.02
N ASN A 107 1.78 -7.25 -30.49
CA ASN A 107 1.06 -8.21 -31.33
C ASN A 107 -0.07 -7.51 -32.10
N GLU A 108 -0.59 -8.20 -33.11
CA GLU A 108 -1.68 -7.75 -33.98
C GLU A 108 -2.95 -7.41 -33.19
N LYS A 109 -3.31 -8.21 -32.19
CA LYS A 109 -4.50 -7.95 -31.37
C LYS A 109 -4.43 -6.60 -30.63
N GLU A 110 -3.25 -6.22 -30.15
CA GLU A 110 -3.06 -4.90 -29.55
C GLU A 110 -3.10 -3.79 -30.58
N LEU A 111 -2.49 -4.00 -31.75
CA LEU A 111 -2.53 -3.05 -32.86
C LEU A 111 -3.98 -2.76 -33.25
N ASP A 112 -4.78 -3.79 -33.53
CA ASP A 112 -6.18 -3.66 -33.92
C ASP A 112 -7.01 -2.96 -32.85
N GLY A 113 -6.80 -3.32 -31.57
CA GLY A 113 -7.49 -2.69 -30.45
C GLY A 113 -7.14 -1.22 -30.30
N ILE A 114 -5.87 -0.83 -30.48
CA ILE A 114 -5.43 0.56 -30.44
C ILE A 114 -6.01 1.34 -31.63
N LEU A 115 -5.97 0.78 -32.83
CA LEU A 115 -6.52 1.41 -34.04
C LEU A 115 -8.04 1.64 -33.91
N ALA A 116 -8.76 0.74 -33.25
CA ALA A 116 -10.19 0.92 -32.95
C ALA A 116 -10.46 2.08 -31.97
N LEU A 117 -9.56 2.32 -31.02
CA LEU A 117 -9.68 3.41 -30.03
C LEU A 117 -9.30 4.79 -30.58
N ALA A 118 -8.50 4.80 -31.64
CA ALA A 118 -7.88 5.99 -32.20
C ALA A 118 -8.04 6.05 -33.74
N PRO A 119 -9.29 6.02 -34.25
CA PRO A 119 -9.51 5.97 -35.68
C PRO A 119 -9.17 7.31 -36.33
N ASN A 120 -8.38 7.26 -37.42
CA ASN A 120 -8.05 8.37 -38.32
C ASN A 120 -6.96 9.35 -37.86
N ASP A 121 -6.27 9.08 -36.75
CA ASP A 121 -5.19 9.93 -36.26
C ASP A 121 -3.83 9.20 -36.26
N SER A 122 -2.74 9.97 -36.29
CA SER A 122 -1.38 9.47 -36.19
C SER A 122 -0.85 9.67 -34.76
N TYR A 123 -0.34 8.60 -34.15
CA TYR A 123 0.15 8.61 -32.78
C TYR A 123 1.61 8.19 -32.70
N TRP A 124 2.34 8.78 -31.77
CA TRP A 124 3.69 8.35 -31.45
C TRP A 124 3.69 7.01 -30.72
N VAL A 125 4.54 6.10 -31.18
CA VAL A 125 4.84 4.79 -30.57
C VAL A 125 6.31 4.74 -30.17
N ASP A 126 6.67 3.78 -29.32
CA ASP A 126 8.04 3.59 -28.81
C ASP A 126 8.98 2.98 -29.87
N ILE A 127 9.13 3.69 -30.97
CA ILE A 127 10.07 3.41 -32.04
C ILE A 127 10.66 4.76 -32.45
N SER A 128 11.97 4.91 -32.31
CA SER A 128 12.68 6.11 -32.75
C SER A 128 13.95 5.75 -33.52
N LYS A 129 14.42 6.68 -34.35
CA LYS A 129 15.69 6.56 -35.07
C LYS A 129 16.57 7.72 -34.62
N LEU A 130 17.55 7.43 -33.78
CA LEU A 130 18.41 8.45 -33.17
C LEU A 130 19.51 8.97 -34.11
N VAL A 131 19.90 8.19 -35.13
CA VAL A 131 20.93 8.57 -36.10
C VAL A 131 20.28 8.75 -37.47
N GLU A 132 20.25 9.97 -38.00
CA GLU A 132 19.55 10.32 -39.26
C GLU A 132 20.03 9.48 -40.44
N ASN A 133 21.34 9.30 -40.60
CA ASN A 133 21.96 8.60 -41.71
C ASN A 133 22.54 7.25 -41.27
N GLY A 134 21.97 6.15 -41.77
CA GLY A 134 22.45 4.78 -41.50
C GLY A 134 22.01 4.16 -40.16
N GLY A 135 21.26 4.89 -39.33
CA GLY A 135 20.69 4.35 -38.10
C GLY A 135 19.52 3.40 -38.32
N THR A 136 19.35 2.43 -37.42
CA THR A 136 18.17 1.58 -37.33
C THR A 136 17.12 2.19 -36.41
N PHE A 137 15.86 1.87 -36.67
CA PHE A 137 14.79 2.13 -35.70
C PHE A 137 15.00 1.23 -34.48
N VAL A 138 14.82 1.80 -33.28
CA VAL A 138 14.98 1.10 -32.01
C VAL A 138 13.87 1.51 -31.04
N SER A 139 13.42 0.57 -30.22
CA SER A 139 12.52 0.85 -29.10
C SER A 139 13.32 1.26 -27.87
N THR A 140 12.87 2.28 -27.13
CA THR A 140 13.55 2.68 -25.88
C THR A 140 13.42 1.61 -24.79
N LEU A 141 12.38 0.78 -24.86
CA LEU A 141 12.15 -0.33 -23.93
C LEU A 141 13.04 -1.54 -24.17
N THR A 142 13.31 -1.87 -25.43
CA THR A 142 14.03 -3.11 -25.78
C THR A 142 15.47 -2.87 -26.23
N GLY A 143 15.81 -1.64 -26.62
CA GLY A 143 17.10 -1.31 -27.23
C GLY A 143 17.34 -1.99 -28.58
N ARG A 144 16.27 -2.53 -29.20
CA ARG A 144 16.28 -3.26 -30.47
C ARG A 144 15.15 -2.76 -31.36
#